data_AF-C9S5Z0-F1
#
_entry.id   AF-C9S5Z0-F1
#
_cell.length_a   1.000
_cell.length_b   1.000
_cell.length_c   1.000
_cell.angle_alpha   90.00
_cell.angle_beta   90.00
_cell.angle_gamma   90.00
#
_symmetry.space_group_name_H-M   'P 1'
#
loop_
_entity.id
_entity.type
_entity.pdbx_description
1 polymer ?
#
loop_
_entity_poly.entity_id
_entity_poly.type
_entity_poly.pdbx_seq_one_letter_code
_entity_poly.pdbx_strand_id
1 'polypeptide(L)'
;MNLIVAVSFGLLVPPSLRGPAPLHHTLLLNRPFTGITLQTLHESKFDHGTILSQTPLPGIPVPPGTNLQALHDIVTPPAAEMLVQGLRNGVHVPLLKPVGWTPSQRDLATLRHAPKLTKQDRQVRWRAWAADDFARRETVLGPLWSELQTRRGRKRVIFEGLEAVAPSTGSDEAMKGQARAFVAFETGTDAGVSGGPISPEAVEEVSYLEADDGSGSVLMSAPGGGVVKVARIKIEGDKSKPAANTLAIHTNVGKAEYWKGSSTGHGDLSS
;
A
#
# COMPACT_ATOMS: atom_id res chain seq x y z
N MET A 1 -19.01 -15.50 33.28
CA MET A 1 -18.57 -15.07 31.93
C MET A 1 -17.19 -14.46 32.10
N ASN A 2 -16.13 -15.08 31.58
CA ASN A 2 -14.78 -14.54 31.71
C ASN A 2 -14.66 -13.35 30.76
N LEU A 3 -14.69 -12.12 31.29
CA LEU A 3 -14.53 -10.95 30.44
C LEU A 3 -13.08 -10.86 30.00
N ILE A 4 -12.85 -11.05 28.70
CA ILE A 4 -11.54 -10.84 28.09
C ILE A 4 -11.52 -9.42 27.52
N VAL A 5 -10.50 -8.67 27.90
CA VAL A 5 -10.20 -7.36 27.33
C VAL A 5 -9.10 -7.48 26.28
N ALA A 6 -9.23 -6.70 25.21
CA ALA A 6 -8.27 -6.63 24.12
C ALA A 6 -7.83 -5.19 23.91
N VAL A 7 -6.58 -5.02 23.48
CA VAL A 7 -6.05 -3.74 23.03
C VAL A 7 -6.03 -3.74 21.51
N SER A 8 -6.68 -2.75 20.93
CA SER A 8 -6.75 -2.56 19.48
C SER A 8 -6.17 -1.21 19.09
N PHE A 9 -5.57 -1.16 17.90
CA PHE A 9 -4.94 0.05 17.36
C PHE A 9 -5.78 0.63 16.22
N GLY A 10 -5.66 1.93 15.96
CA GLY A 10 -6.24 2.60 14.78
C GLY A 10 -7.73 2.96 14.86
N LEU A 11 -8.42 2.55 15.92
CA LEU A 11 -9.88 2.67 16.08
C LEU A 11 -10.45 4.10 16.20
N LEU A 12 -9.67 5.16 16.01
CA LEU A 12 -10.05 6.49 16.53
C LEU A 12 -9.66 7.74 15.77
N VAL A 13 -8.84 7.65 14.73
CA VAL A 13 -8.62 8.83 13.90
C VAL A 13 -9.66 8.76 12.81
N PRO A 14 -10.68 9.64 12.79
CA PRO A 14 -11.67 9.62 11.73
C PRO A 14 -10.96 9.76 10.37
N PRO A 15 -11.23 8.86 9.42
CA PRO A 15 -12.12 7.70 9.57
C PRO A 15 -11.47 6.53 10.30
N SER A 16 -12.06 6.02 11.38
CA SER A 16 -11.44 4.96 12.20
C SER A 16 -11.07 3.69 11.40
N LEU A 17 -9.94 3.07 11.76
CA LEU A 17 -9.40 1.83 11.17
C LEU A 17 -9.72 0.63 12.06
N ARG A 18 -10.84 -0.05 11.77
CA ARG A 18 -11.17 -1.33 12.42
C ARG A 18 -10.66 -2.49 11.61
N GLY A 19 -10.17 -3.54 12.26
CA GLY A 19 -9.85 -4.79 11.58
C GLY A 19 -8.45 -5.29 11.89
N PRO A 20 -8.01 -6.35 11.21
CA PRO A 20 -6.84 -7.13 11.61
C PRO A 20 -5.46 -6.48 11.33
N ALA A 21 -5.37 -5.39 10.56
CA ALA A 21 -4.07 -4.79 10.21
C ALA A 21 -3.98 -3.26 10.40
N PRO A 22 -4.43 -2.70 11.53
CA PRO A 22 -4.64 -1.26 11.68
C PRO A 22 -3.34 -0.45 11.58
N LEU A 23 -2.23 -0.92 12.16
CA LEU A 23 -0.94 -0.22 12.09
C LEU A 23 -0.43 -0.08 10.65
N HIS A 24 -0.57 -1.12 9.84
CA HIS A 24 -0.18 -1.06 8.44
C HIS A 24 -1.05 -0.05 7.68
N HIS A 25 -2.37 -0.11 7.87
CA HIS A 25 -3.29 0.83 7.21
C HIS A 25 -3.08 2.27 7.67
N THR A 26 -2.69 2.52 8.92
CA THR A 26 -2.27 3.85 9.39
C THR A 26 -1.12 4.39 8.52
N LEU A 27 -0.10 3.57 8.29
CA LEU A 27 1.05 3.98 7.48
C LEU A 27 0.73 4.07 5.98
N LEU A 28 -0.02 3.11 5.43
CA LEU A 28 -0.42 3.10 4.00
C LEU A 28 -1.30 4.29 3.61
N LEU A 29 -2.05 4.83 4.56
CA LEU A 29 -2.90 6.01 4.38
C LEU A 29 -2.20 7.30 4.80
N ASN A 30 -0.92 7.23 5.16
CA ASN A 30 -0.12 8.36 5.64
C ASN A 30 -0.81 9.16 6.75
N ARG A 31 -1.38 8.47 7.74
CA ARG A 31 -2.11 9.16 8.81
C ARG A 31 -1.13 9.83 9.77
N PRO A 32 -1.36 11.10 10.15
CA PRO A 32 -0.51 11.81 11.10
C PRO A 32 -0.71 11.36 12.55
N PHE A 33 -1.81 10.65 12.82
CA PHE A 33 -2.14 10.14 14.15
C PHE A 33 -2.65 8.69 14.07
N THR A 34 -2.49 7.97 15.16
CA THR A 34 -3.12 6.68 15.44
C THR A 34 -3.74 6.71 16.84
N GLY A 35 -4.40 5.64 17.27
CA GLY A 35 -4.97 5.57 18.61
C GLY A 35 -4.98 4.15 19.16
N ILE A 36 -5.14 4.05 20.48
CA ILE A 36 -5.23 2.80 21.20
C ILE A 36 -6.59 2.73 21.89
N THR A 37 -7.19 1.55 21.88
CA THR A 37 -8.48 1.29 22.52
C THR A 37 -8.36 0.02 23.37
N LEU A 38 -8.73 0.13 24.64
CA LEU A 38 -9.02 -1.01 25.50
C LEU A 38 -10.51 -1.30 25.36
N GLN A 39 -10.87 -2.51 24.93
CA GLN A 39 -12.26 -2.92 24.74
C GLN A 39 -12.48 -4.35 25.20
N THR A 40 -13.74 -4.72 25.39
CA THR A 40 -14.11 -6.13 25.54
C THR A 40 -13.96 -6.87 24.22
N LEU A 41 -14.01 -8.20 24.24
CA LEU A 41 -14.29 -8.96 23.02
C LEU A 41 -15.78 -8.89 22.68
N HIS A 42 -16.10 -9.00 21.39
CA HIS A 42 -17.45 -9.20 20.87
C HIS A 42 -17.57 -10.64 20.37
N GLU A 43 -18.74 -11.26 20.56
CA GLU A 43 -18.92 -12.71 20.39
C GLU A 43 -18.63 -13.21 18.96
N SER A 44 -18.94 -12.40 17.95
CA SER A 44 -18.83 -12.79 16.53
C SER A 44 -18.08 -11.81 15.61
N LYS A 45 -17.61 -10.67 16.13
CA LYS A 45 -17.05 -9.58 15.31
C LYS A 45 -15.74 -9.06 15.90
N PHE A 46 -14.73 -8.90 15.06
CA PHE A 46 -13.42 -8.39 15.47
C PHE A 46 -13.47 -6.88 15.70
N ASP A 47 -12.84 -6.35 16.75
CA ASP A 47 -12.84 -4.92 17.08
C ASP A 47 -14.24 -4.30 17.27
N HIS A 48 -15.20 -5.05 17.81
CA HIS A 48 -16.60 -4.60 18.02
C HIS A 48 -17.05 -4.63 19.48
N GLY A 49 -16.13 -4.78 20.44
CA GLY A 49 -16.49 -4.83 21.84
C GLY A 49 -16.83 -3.46 22.44
N THR A 50 -17.27 -3.48 23.69
CA THR A 50 -17.51 -2.27 24.47
C THR A 50 -16.18 -1.61 24.78
N ILE A 51 -16.04 -0.33 24.44
CA ILE A 51 -14.83 0.45 24.72
C ILE A 51 -14.80 0.81 26.21
N LEU A 52 -13.70 0.45 26.87
CA LEU A 52 -13.49 0.59 28.32
C LEU A 52 -12.45 1.67 28.68
N SER A 53 -11.51 1.92 27.79
CA SER A 53 -10.54 3.02 27.89
C SER A 53 -9.96 3.31 26.52
N GLN A 54 -9.45 4.52 26.34
CA GLN A 54 -9.13 5.02 25.03
C GLN A 54 -8.15 6.19 25.04
N THR A 55 -7.27 6.28 24.05
CA THR A 55 -6.43 7.47 23.84
C THR A 55 -7.29 8.67 23.48
N PRO A 56 -7.08 9.85 24.10
CA PRO A 56 -7.80 11.08 23.73
C PRO A 56 -7.42 11.56 22.32
N LEU A 57 -8.31 12.32 21.67
CA LEU A 57 -8.02 13.00 20.40
C LEU A 57 -6.91 14.06 20.59
N PRO A 58 -6.05 14.31 19.57
CA PRO A 58 -6.09 13.76 18.21
C PRO A 58 -5.54 12.33 18.07
N GLY A 59 -5.01 11.75 19.15
CA GLY A 59 -4.37 10.43 19.17
C GLY A 59 -2.87 10.50 19.43
N ILE A 60 -2.18 9.40 19.18
CA ILE A 60 -0.72 9.29 19.25
C ILE A 60 -0.13 9.74 17.91
N PRO A 61 0.81 10.71 17.90
CA PRO A 61 1.47 11.17 16.67
C PRO A 61 2.18 10.04 15.94
N VAL A 62 2.11 10.07 14.62
CA VAL A 62 2.85 9.20 13.72
C VAL A 62 3.79 10.09 12.90
N PRO A 63 5.08 10.16 13.26
CA PRO A 63 6.04 11.00 12.54
C PRO A 63 6.12 10.63 11.05
N PRO A 64 6.39 11.59 10.14
CA PRO A 64 6.66 11.28 8.74
C PRO A 64 7.81 10.29 8.58
N GLY A 65 7.70 9.38 7.61
CA GLY A 65 8.72 8.35 7.36
C GLY A 65 8.76 7.20 8.38
N THR A 66 7.81 7.15 9.33
CA THR A 66 7.68 6.04 10.28
C THR A 66 7.48 4.71 9.55
N ASN A 67 8.29 3.70 9.89
CA ASN A 67 8.10 2.33 9.45
C ASN A 67 7.26 1.52 10.45
N LEU A 68 6.89 0.29 10.11
CA LEU A 68 6.01 -0.53 10.94
C LEU A 68 6.57 -0.79 12.35
N GLN A 69 7.87 -1.07 12.46
CA GLN A 69 8.52 -1.35 13.74
C GLN A 69 8.53 -0.11 14.63
N ALA A 70 8.93 1.04 14.07
CA ALA A 70 8.91 2.30 14.79
C ALA A 70 7.49 2.68 15.25
N LEU A 71 6.47 2.48 14.40
CA LEU A 71 5.08 2.71 14.82
C LEU A 71 4.67 1.76 15.95
N HIS A 72 5.03 0.49 15.85
CA HIS A 72 4.78 -0.49 16.90
C HIS A 72 5.42 -0.06 18.23
N ASP A 73 6.66 0.40 18.20
CA ASP A 73 7.40 0.83 19.39
C ASP A 73 6.83 2.12 19.99
N ILE A 74 6.28 3.01 19.17
CA ILE A 74 5.56 4.21 19.61
C ILE A 74 4.26 3.85 20.36
N VAL A 75 3.48 2.89 19.85
CA VAL A 75 2.15 2.58 20.41
C VAL A 75 2.18 1.55 21.54
N THR A 76 3.23 0.73 21.64
CA THR A 76 3.28 -0.39 22.59
C THR A 76 3.33 0.06 24.06
N PRO A 77 4.21 0.99 24.48
CA PRO A 77 4.24 1.45 25.86
C PRO A 77 2.90 2.02 26.36
N PRO A 78 2.26 2.98 25.68
CA PRO A 78 0.95 3.50 26.12
C PRO A 78 -0.17 2.46 26.04
N ALA A 79 -0.07 1.46 25.16
CA ALA A 79 -1.02 0.34 25.11
C ALA A 79 -0.94 -0.54 26.36
N ALA A 80 0.29 -0.90 26.76
CA ALA A 80 0.52 -1.68 27.96
C ALA A 80 0.07 -0.93 29.22
N GLU A 81 0.37 0.36 29.30
CA GLU A 81 -0.06 1.21 30.42
C GLU A 81 -1.59 1.29 30.51
N MET A 82 -2.28 1.52 29.38
CA MET A 82 -3.75 1.56 29.33
C MET A 82 -4.37 0.24 29.80
N LEU A 83 -3.81 -0.90 29.39
CA LEU A 83 -4.27 -2.21 29.83
C LEU A 83 -4.10 -2.38 31.35
N VAL A 84 -2.89 -2.14 31.87
CA VAL A 84 -2.59 -2.28 33.29
C VAL A 84 -3.47 -1.37 34.14
N GLN A 85 -3.66 -0.12 33.72
CA GLN A 85 -4.51 0.83 34.44
C GLN A 85 -5.98 0.43 34.37
N GLY A 86 -6.46 -0.04 33.21
CA GLY A 86 -7.83 -0.54 33.07
C GLY A 86 -8.10 -1.76 33.97
N LEU A 87 -7.14 -2.67 34.09
CA LEU A 87 -7.24 -3.80 35.01
C LEU A 87 -7.29 -3.34 36.47
N ARG A 88 -6.39 -2.44 36.89
CA ARG A 88 -6.37 -1.89 38.26
C ARG A 88 -7.64 -1.12 38.61
N ASN A 89 -8.17 -0.36 37.67
CA ASN A 89 -9.40 0.42 37.84
C ASN A 89 -10.66 -0.45 37.83
N GLY A 90 -10.55 -1.75 37.51
CA GLY A 90 -11.70 -2.64 37.44
C GLY A 90 -12.70 -2.28 36.33
N VAL A 91 -12.30 -1.57 35.27
CA VAL A 91 -13.24 -1.15 34.19
C VAL A 91 -13.82 -2.33 33.40
N HIS A 92 -13.23 -3.51 33.59
CA HIS A 92 -13.65 -4.78 33.03
C HIS A 92 -14.61 -5.54 33.96
N VAL A 93 -14.95 -5.00 35.14
CA VAL A 93 -15.90 -5.63 36.06
C VAL A 93 -17.31 -5.07 35.78
N PRO A 94 -18.33 -5.92 35.59
CA PRO A 94 -19.70 -5.46 35.42
C PRO A 94 -20.19 -4.59 36.61
N LEU A 95 -21.01 -3.56 36.40
CA LEU A 95 -21.61 -3.11 35.15
C LEU A 95 -20.64 -2.26 34.32
N LEU A 96 -20.41 -2.66 33.07
CA LEU A 96 -19.50 -1.97 32.16
C LEU A 96 -20.04 -0.58 31.82
N LYS A 97 -19.17 0.43 31.89
CA LYS A 97 -19.46 1.80 31.48
C LYS A 97 -18.75 2.06 30.14
N PRO A 98 -19.48 2.12 29.01
CA PRO A 98 -18.88 2.48 27.73
C PRO A 98 -18.27 3.88 27.85
N VAL A 99 -17.03 4.03 27.40
CA VAL A 99 -16.34 5.32 27.34
C VAL A 99 -15.74 5.55 25.97
N GLY A 100 -15.21 6.75 25.76
CA GLY A 100 -14.53 7.10 24.52
C GLY A 100 -15.43 7.75 23.49
N TRP A 101 -14.88 7.94 22.30
CA TRP A 101 -15.56 8.63 21.23
C TRP A 101 -16.69 7.77 20.64
N THR A 102 -17.89 8.32 20.59
CA THR A 102 -19.04 7.71 19.93
C THR A 102 -19.15 8.29 18.52
N PRO A 103 -18.89 7.52 17.44
CA PRO A 103 -18.97 8.02 16.08
C PRO A 103 -20.39 8.54 15.78
N SER A 104 -20.48 9.74 15.20
CA SER A 104 -21.73 10.19 14.58
C SER A 104 -22.04 9.34 13.35
N GLN A 105 -23.27 9.41 12.84
CA GLN A 105 -23.64 8.70 11.60
C GLN A 105 -22.78 9.11 10.41
N ARG A 106 -22.32 10.37 10.37
CA ARG A 106 -21.34 10.86 9.38
C ARG A 106 -19.99 10.16 9.56
N ASP A 107 -19.53 10.00 10.79
CA ASP A 107 -18.25 9.36 11.06
C ASP A 107 -18.28 7.86 10.73
N LEU A 108 -19.41 7.20 11.04
CA LEU A 108 -19.69 5.82 10.64
C LEU A 108 -19.61 5.64 9.11
N ALA A 109 -20.13 6.59 8.34
CA ALA A 109 -20.08 6.56 6.88
C ALA A 109 -18.65 6.71 6.34
N THR A 110 -17.73 7.27 7.12
CA THR A 110 -16.32 7.42 6.72
C THR A 110 -15.45 6.25 7.17
N LEU A 111 -15.89 5.44 8.14
CA LEU A 111 -15.11 4.32 8.70
C LEU A 111 -14.43 3.50 7.61
N ARG A 112 -13.10 3.34 7.74
CA ARG A 112 -12.34 2.50 6.83
C ARG A 112 -11.99 1.21 7.52
N HIS A 113 -12.42 0.10 6.93
CA HIS A 113 -11.92 -1.20 7.38
C HIS A 113 -10.42 -1.31 7.07
N ALA A 114 -9.66 -1.91 7.98
CA ALA A 114 -8.25 -2.22 7.87
C ALA A 114 -8.09 -3.73 7.64
N PRO A 115 -8.46 -4.24 6.45
CA PRO A 115 -8.46 -5.67 6.15
C PRO A 115 -7.06 -6.26 6.25
N LYS A 116 -7.03 -7.59 6.40
CA LYS A 116 -5.79 -8.35 6.44
C LYS A 116 -5.06 -8.16 5.12
N LEU A 117 -3.78 -7.81 5.20
CA LEU A 117 -2.93 -7.66 4.03
C LEU A 117 -2.66 -9.02 3.37
N THR A 118 -2.66 -9.00 2.05
CA THR A 118 -2.45 -10.14 1.17
C THR A 118 -1.25 -9.88 0.25
N LYS A 119 -0.84 -10.91 -0.51
CA LYS A 119 0.19 -10.73 -1.55
C LYS A 119 -0.29 -9.77 -2.65
N GLN A 120 -1.60 -9.65 -2.87
CA GLN A 120 -2.17 -8.80 -3.91
C GLN A 120 -2.01 -7.30 -3.57
N ASP A 121 -2.03 -6.94 -2.29
CA ASP A 121 -1.80 -5.54 -1.84
C ASP A 121 -0.38 -5.02 -2.18
N ARG A 122 0.55 -5.94 -2.50
CA ARG A 122 1.90 -5.62 -2.95
C ARG A 122 2.03 -5.44 -4.46
N GLN A 123 0.95 -5.68 -5.23
CA GLN A 123 0.99 -5.45 -6.66
C GLN A 123 1.05 -3.95 -6.92
N VAL A 124 2.00 -3.53 -7.74
CA VAL A 124 2.12 -2.14 -8.16
C VAL A 124 0.86 -1.70 -8.90
N ARG A 125 0.32 -0.53 -8.51
CA ARG A 125 -0.75 0.16 -9.24
C ARG A 125 -0.16 1.31 -10.03
N TRP A 126 0.22 1.03 -11.27
CA TRP A 126 0.98 1.97 -12.11
C TRP A 126 0.16 3.22 -12.45
N ARG A 127 -1.16 3.08 -12.63
CA ARG A 127 -2.06 4.21 -12.92
C ARG A 127 -2.42 5.06 -11.70
N ALA A 128 -2.37 4.48 -10.51
CA ALA A 128 -3.02 5.05 -9.33
C ALA A 128 -2.06 5.63 -8.29
N TRP A 129 -0.80 5.18 -8.26
CA TRP A 129 0.14 5.57 -7.22
C TRP A 129 0.99 6.77 -7.62
N ALA A 130 1.04 7.79 -6.76
CA ALA A 130 2.04 8.85 -6.87
C ALA A 130 3.43 8.33 -6.44
N ALA A 131 4.51 9.04 -6.76
CA ALA A 131 5.88 8.60 -6.43
C ALA A 131 6.06 8.23 -4.94
N ASP A 132 5.52 9.04 -4.01
CA ASP A 132 5.58 8.77 -2.58
C ASP A 132 4.85 7.48 -2.16
N ASP A 133 3.82 7.06 -2.90
CA ASP A 133 3.09 5.84 -2.60
C ASP A 133 3.96 4.60 -2.81
N PHE A 134 4.84 4.60 -3.82
CA PHE A 134 5.75 3.48 -4.06
C PHE A 134 6.69 3.26 -2.87
N ALA A 135 7.39 4.32 -2.45
CA ALA A 135 8.34 4.25 -1.33
C ALA A 135 7.64 3.91 -0.01
N ARG A 136 6.48 4.53 0.26
CA ARG A 136 5.67 4.26 1.44
C ARG A 136 5.19 2.82 1.48
N ARG A 137 4.71 2.29 0.35
CA ARG A 137 4.21 0.91 0.27
C ARG A 137 5.31 -0.11 0.41
N GLU A 138 6.49 0.12 -0.17
CA GLU A 138 7.63 -0.76 0.07
C GLU A 138 8.01 -0.77 1.55
N THR A 139 8.10 0.39 2.18
CA THR A 139 8.44 0.52 3.61
C THR A 139 7.46 -0.25 4.50
N VAL A 140 6.17 -0.27 4.16
CA VAL A 140 5.13 -0.89 4.98
C VAL A 140 4.88 -2.36 4.64
N LEU A 141 4.94 -2.72 3.35
CA LEU A 141 4.56 -4.05 2.86
C LEU A 141 5.76 -4.93 2.53
N GLY A 142 6.96 -4.35 2.44
CA GLY A 142 8.14 -4.97 1.85
C GLY A 142 8.14 -4.89 0.32
N PRO A 143 8.99 -5.69 -0.36
CA PRO A 143 9.18 -5.61 -1.81
C PRO A 143 7.87 -5.72 -2.59
N LEU A 144 7.71 -4.82 -3.56
CA LEU A 144 6.52 -4.71 -4.39
C LEU A 144 6.69 -5.55 -5.65
N TRP A 145 5.60 -5.94 -6.29
CA TRP A 145 5.67 -6.74 -7.51
C TRP A 145 4.75 -6.25 -8.61
N SER A 146 5.11 -6.52 -9.85
CA SER A 146 4.22 -6.42 -11.01
C SER A 146 4.51 -7.57 -11.95
N GLU A 147 3.66 -7.77 -12.93
CA GLU A 147 3.98 -8.65 -14.05
C GLU A 147 4.40 -7.79 -15.21
N LEU A 148 5.54 -8.13 -15.81
CA LEU A 148 6.08 -7.41 -16.95
C LEU A 148 6.08 -8.33 -18.17
N GLN A 149 5.88 -7.74 -19.34
CA GLN A 149 6.17 -8.39 -20.60
C GLN A 149 7.69 -8.49 -20.76
N THR A 150 8.21 -9.70 -20.87
CA THR A 150 9.62 -9.95 -21.20
C THR A 150 9.74 -10.58 -22.58
N ARG A 151 10.97 -10.67 -23.09
CA ARG A 151 11.30 -11.42 -24.31
C ARG A 151 10.91 -12.91 -24.26
N ARG A 152 10.70 -13.46 -23.06
CA ARG A 152 10.30 -14.87 -22.83
C ARG A 152 8.85 -15.00 -22.37
N GLY A 153 8.04 -13.97 -22.62
CA GLY A 153 6.65 -13.90 -22.16
C GLY A 153 6.48 -13.13 -20.87
N ARG A 154 5.27 -13.19 -20.31
CA ARG A 154 4.91 -12.53 -19.05
C ARG A 154 5.65 -13.15 -17.87
N LYS A 155 6.27 -12.32 -17.05
CA LYS A 155 6.99 -12.75 -15.84
C LYS A 155 6.69 -11.84 -14.67
N ARG A 156 6.62 -12.42 -13.48
CA ARG A 156 6.57 -11.63 -12.25
C ARG A 156 7.93 -10.98 -11.99
N VAL A 157 7.90 -9.71 -11.66
CA VAL A 157 9.06 -8.91 -11.29
C VAL A 157 8.81 -8.30 -9.92
N ILE A 158 9.81 -8.40 -9.04
CA ILE A 158 9.83 -7.77 -7.73
C ILE A 158 10.74 -6.54 -7.81
N PHE A 159 10.28 -5.42 -7.27
CA PHE A 159 11.00 -4.16 -7.18
C PHE A 159 11.49 -3.95 -5.75
N GLU A 160 12.74 -3.48 -5.63
CA GLU A 160 13.44 -3.31 -4.36
C GLU A 160 14.18 -1.95 -4.33
N GLY A 161 14.15 -1.27 -3.18
CA GLY A 161 14.80 0.03 -2.97
C GLY A 161 14.10 1.12 -3.76
N LEU A 162 12.80 1.29 -3.52
CA LEU A 162 11.96 2.30 -4.12
C LEU A 162 12.04 3.60 -3.33
N GLU A 163 12.35 4.69 -4.01
CA GLU A 163 12.49 6.02 -3.40
C GLU A 163 11.77 7.06 -4.27
N ALA A 164 10.98 7.92 -3.64
CA ALA A 164 10.41 9.07 -4.34
C ALA A 164 11.49 10.14 -4.51
N VAL A 165 11.69 10.59 -5.75
CA VAL A 165 12.69 11.61 -6.08
C VAL A 165 11.96 12.86 -6.52
N ALA A 166 12.44 14.01 -6.04
CA ALA A 166 11.93 15.30 -6.51
C ALA A 166 12.14 15.40 -8.03
N PRO A 167 11.14 15.89 -8.79
CA PRO A 167 11.32 16.12 -10.22
C PRO A 167 12.47 17.11 -10.40
N SER A 168 13.58 16.66 -10.97
CA SER A 168 14.69 17.56 -11.27
C SER A 168 14.29 18.42 -12.46
N THR A 169 14.52 19.73 -12.36
CA THR A 169 14.31 20.68 -13.46
C THR A 169 15.16 20.22 -14.65
N GLY A 170 14.52 19.67 -15.70
CA GLY A 170 15.19 19.08 -16.87
C GLY A 170 14.96 17.58 -17.10
N SER A 171 14.40 16.85 -16.13
CA SER A 171 14.07 15.42 -16.29
C SER A 171 12.99 15.16 -17.37
N ASP A 172 12.04 16.08 -17.55
CA ASP A 172 10.99 15.99 -18.59
C ASP A 172 11.52 16.12 -20.03
N GLU A 173 12.59 16.91 -20.24
CA GLU A 173 13.23 17.01 -21.56
C GLU A 173 14.25 15.89 -21.78
N ALA A 174 14.98 15.47 -20.74
CA ALA A 174 15.88 14.32 -20.80
C ALA A 174 15.13 12.99 -21.06
N MET A 175 13.91 12.83 -20.53
CA MET A 175 13.06 11.66 -20.80
C MET A 175 12.64 11.53 -22.26
N LYS A 176 12.45 12.64 -23.00
CA LYS A 176 11.86 12.58 -24.35
C LYS A 176 12.77 11.97 -25.41
N GLY A 177 14.08 11.84 -25.16
CA GLY A 177 15.06 11.32 -26.14
C GLY A 177 15.77 10.02 -25.78
N GLN A 178 15.88 9.66 -24.49
CA GLN A 178 16.65 8.50 -24.02
C GLN A 178 15.83 7.49 -23.19
N ALA A 179 14.56 7.78 -22.90
CA ALA A 179 13.74 6.87 -22.10
C ALA A 179 13.50 5.54 -22.83
N ARG A 180 13.75 4.46 -22.11
CA ARG A 180 13.32 3.12 -22.48
C ARG A 180 11.93 2.89 -21.89
N ALA A 181 11.22 1.88 -22.39
CA ALA A 181 9.91 1.53 -21.86
C ALA A 181 9.80 0.01 -21.64
N PHE A 182 8.92 -0.38 -20.73
CA PHE A 182 8.46 -1.75 -20.59
C PHE A 182 6.94 -1.78 -20.48
N VAL A 183 6.36 -2.92 -20.85
CA VAL A 183 4.92 -3.14 -20.65
C VAL A 183 4.71 -3.88 -19.34
N ALA A 184 3.86 -3.31 -18.50
CA ALA A 184 3.45 -3.84 -17.21
C ALA A 184 1.97 -4.18 -17.19
N PHE A 185 1.62 -5.11 -16.32
CA PHE A 185 0.27 -5.59 -16.14
C PHE A 185 -0.17 -5.36 -14.68
N GLU A 186 -1.33 -4.75 -14.51
CA GLU A 186 -1.98 -4.57 -13.22
C GLU A 186 -3.36 -5.25 -13.21
N THR A 187 -3.62 -6.09 -12.20
CA THR A 187 -4.91 -6.78 -12.09
C THR A 187 -5.86 -5.94 -11.25
N GLY A 188 -6.90 -5.40 -11.87
CA GLY A 188 -7.84 -4.53 -11.18
C GLY A 188 -8.49 -5.19 -9.98
N THR A 189 -8.21 -4.66 -8.80
CA THR A 189 -9.08 -4.78 -7.63
C THR A 189 -8.97 -3.48 -6.85
N ASP A 190 -9.94 -2.59 -7.08
CA ASP A 190 -10.29 -1.60 -6.08
C ASP A 190 -10.81 -2.37 -4.87
N ALA A 191 -9.99 -2.48 -3.84
CA ALA A 191 -10.41 -2.95 -2.53
C ALA A 191 -11.37 -1.91 -1.93
N GLY A 192 -12.63 -1.98 -2.36
CA GLY A 192 -13.70 -1.09 -1.92
C GLY A 192 -15.12 -1.61 -2.18
N VAL A 193 -15.33 -2.51 -3.15
CA VAL A 193 -16.67 -3.07 -3.42
C VAL A 193 -16.56 -4.58 -3.58
N SER A 194 -16.94 -5.30 -2.52
CA SER A 194 -17.21 -6.75 -2.63
C SER A 194 -18.37 -6.97 -3.59
N GLY A 195 -18.11 -7.56 -4.76
CA GLY A 195 -19.14 -8.11 -5.65
C GLY A 195 -19.23 -7.51 -7.07
N GLY A 196 -18.31 -6.64 -7.48
CA GLY A 196 -18.26 -6.17 -8.89
C GLY A 196 -17.57 -7.18 -9.82
N PRO A 197 -17.91 -7.20 -11.13
CA PRO A 197 -17.21 -8.01 -12.12
C PRO A 197 -15.71 -7.71 -12.08
N ILE A 198 -14.89 -8.75 -12.27
CA ILE A 198 -13.42 -8.64 -12.37
C ILE A 198 -13.12 -7.56 -13.39
N SER A 199 -12.56 -6.44 -12.93
CA SER A 199 -12.13 -5.36 -13.82
C SER A 199 -11.15 -5.95 -14.84
N PRO A 200 -11.25 -5.59 -16.13
CA PRO A 200 -10.29 -6.05 -17.12
C PRO A 200 -8.88 -5.70 -16.66
N GLU A 201 -7.99 -6.67 -16.82
CA GLU A 201 -6.57 -6.47 -16.59
C GLU A 201 -6.08 -5.24 -17.37
N ALA A 202 -5.45 -4.29 -16.67
CA ALA A 202 -4.93 -3.09 -17.30
C ALA A 202 -3.48 -3.31 -17.71
N VAL A 203 -3.18 -2.84 -18.91
CA VAL A 203 -1.85 -2.85 -19.52
C VAL A 203 -1.32 -1.42 -19.48
N GLU A 204 -0.11 -1.25 -18.97
CA GLU A 204 0.57 0.03 -18.86
C GLU A 204 1.94 0.00 -19.52
N GLU A 205 2.25 0.99 -20.37
CA GLU A 205 3.61 1.24 -20.84
C GLU A 205 4.30 2.20 -19.88
N VAL A 206 5.34 1.72 -19.19
CA VAL A 206 6.07 2.49 -18.18
C VAL A 206 7.42 2.90 -18.73
N SER A 207 7.62 4.22 -18.83
CA SER A 207 8.89 4.81 -19.23
C SER A 207 9.88 4.82 -18.07
N TYR A 208 11.14 4.54 -18.37
CA TYR A 208 12.24 4.60 -17.43
C TYR A 208 13.55 5.08 -18.05
N LEU A 209 14.41 5.65 -17.20
CA LEU A 209 15.77 6.06 -17.51
C LEU A 209 16.74 5.38 -16.53
N GLU A 210 17.98 5.16 -16.93
CA GLU A 210 19.03 4.83 -15.96
C GLU A 210 19.39 6.09 -15.16
N ALA A 211 19.67 5.92 -13.86
CA ALA A 211 20.12 7.04 -13.03
C ALA A 211 21.60 7.32 -13.28
N ASP A 212 21.96 8.59 -13.45
CA ASP A 212 23.34 9.04 -13.73
C ASP A 212 24.26 9.02 -12.49
N ASP A 213 23.95 8.21 -11.48
CA ASP A 213 24.69 8.09 -10.22
C ASP A 213 25.61 6.86 -10.16
N GLY A 214 25.69 6.09 -11.25
CA GLY A 214 26.51 4.87 -11.34
C GLY A 214 25.99 3.70 -10.50
N SER A 215 24.83 3.83 -9.85
CA SER A 215 24.26 2.78 -8.99
C SER A 215 23.61 1.63 -9.80
N GLY A 216 23.35 1.84 -11.09
CA GLY A 216 22.56 0.94 -11.93
C GLY A 216 21.06 0.93 -11.57
N SER A 217 20.60 1.96 -10.83
CA SER A 217 19.19 2.21 -10.56
C SER A 217 18.49 2.77 -11.79
N VAL A 218 17.15 2.74 -11.79
CA VAL A 218 16.34 3.42 -12.80
C VAL A 218 15.41 4.45 -12.19
N LEU A 219 15.06 5.47 -12.95
CA LEU A 219 14.03 6.45 -12.66
C LEU A 219 12.82 6.13 -13.52
N MET A 220 11.65 5.94 -12.90
CA MET A 220 10.38 5.67 -13.58
C MET A 220 9.41 6.83 -13.37
N SER A 221 8.63 7.17 -14.39
CA SER A 221 7.56 8.16 -14.26
C SER A 221 6.41 7.59 -13.43
N ALA A 222 5.92 8.37 -12.46
CA ALA A 222 4.69 8.09 -11.74
C ALA A 222 3.58 9.08 -12.16
N PRO A 223 2.30 8.68 -12.07
CA PRO A 223 1.17 9.59 -12.18
C PRO A 223 1.36 10.88 -11.37
N GLY A 224 0.92 12.01 -11.94
CA GLY A 224 1.04 13.33 -11.31
C GLY A 224 2.41 14.00 -11.45
N GLY A 225 3.30 13.47 -12.30
CA GLY A 225 4.61 14.08 -12.60
C GLY A 225 5.70 13.77 -11.57
N GLY A 226 5.44 12.86 -10.62
CA GLY A 226 6.45 12.37 -9.70
C GLY A 226 7.40 11.38 -10.37
N VAL A 227 8.59 11.23 -9.81
CA VAL A 227 9.60 10.25 -10.26
C VAL A 227 9.89 9.27 -9.13
N VAL A 228 9.87 7.98 -9.44
CA VAL A 228 10.29 6.94 -8.49
C VAL A 228 11.61 6.33 -8.96
N LYS A 229 12.61 6.35 -8.08
CA LYS A 229 13.85 5.60 -8.25
C LYS A 229 13.63 4.16 -7.82
N VAL A 230 14.14 3.22 -8.60
CA VAL A 230 14.15 1.79 -8.29
C VAL A 230 15.59 1.30 -8.36
N ALA A 231 16.12 0.87 -7.22
CA ALA A 231 17.50 0.42 -7.15
C ALA A 231 17.71 -0.94 -7.81
N ARG A 232 16.83 -1.90 -7.50
CA ARG A 232 17.02 -3.30 -7.86
C ARG A 232 15.72 -3.95 -8.28
N ILE A 233 15.84 -4.96 -9.14
CA ILE A 233 14.71 -5.82 -9.48
C ILE A 233 15.10 -7.29 -9.43
N LYS A 234 14.11 -8.14 -9.20
CA LYS A 234 14.21 -9.59 -9.27
C LYS A 234 13.15 -10.13 -10.21
N ILE A 235 13.58 -10.74 -11.32
CA ILE A 235 12.70 -11.45 -12.23
C ILE A 235 12.46 -12.87 -11.68
N GLU A 236 11.26 -13.38 -11.84
CA GLU A 236 10.90 -14.77 -11.51
C GLU A 236 11.93 -15.77 -12.04
N GLY A 237 12.48 -16.59 -11.15
CA GLY A 237 13.52 -17.57 -11.46
C GLY A 237 14.96 -17.02 -11.43
N ASP A 238 15.17 -15.74 -11.15
CA ASP A 238 16.48 -15.10 -11.07
C ASP A 238 16.77 -14.50 -9.68
N LYS A 239 18.01 -14.04 -9.46
CA LYS A 239 18.43 -13.26 -8.29
C LYS A 239 18.14 -11.78 -8.50
N SER A 240 18.00 -11.05 -7.38
CA SER A 240 17.93 -9.58 -7.41
C SER A 240 19.21 -8.99 -8.02
N LYS A 241 19.07 -8.00 -8.91
CA LYS A 241 20.15 -7.33 -9.66
C LYS A 241 19.83 -5.85 -9.84
N PRO A 242 20.82 -4.99 -10.18
CA PRO A 242 20.56 -3.58 -10.51
C PRO A 242 19.49 -3.44 -11.60
N ALA A 243 18.59 -2.47 -11.41
CA ALA A 243 17.39 -2.34 -12.23
C ALA A 243 17.70 -2.03 -13.71
N ALA A 244 18.65 -1.15 -13.99
CA ALA A 244 18.92 -0.64 -15.33
C ALA A 244 19.28 -1.73 -16.34
N ASN A 245 20.33 -2.50 -16.03
CA ASN A 245 20.77 -3.62 -16.87
C ASN A 245 19.71 -4.72 -16.96
N THR A 246 19.03 -5.01 -15.85
CA THR A 246 18.07 -6.11 -15.79
C THR A 246 16.84 -5.82 -16.65
N LEU A 247 16.27 -4.61 -16.57
CA LEU A 247 15.18 -4.19 -17.46
C LEU A 247 15.64 -4.18 -18.91
N ALA A 248 16.76 -3.52 -19.20
CA ALA A 248 17.26 -3.39 -20.57
C ALA A 248 17.42 -4.73 -21.30
N ILE A 249 17.91 -5.77 -20.60
CA ILE A 249 18.10 -7.11 -21.18
C ILE A 249 16.77 -7.82 -21.43
N HIS A 250 15.80 -7.66 -20.52
CA HIS A 250 14.59 -8.50 -20.49
C HIS A 250 13.36 -7.86 -21.12
N THR A 251 13.25 -6.53 -21.14
CA THR A 251 12.05 -5.81 -21.57
C THR A 251 12.23 -5.05 -22.89
N ASN A 252 13.41 -5.12 -23.51
CA ASN A 252 13.63 -4.58 -24.87
C ASN A 252 12.92 -5.48 -25.90
N VAL A 253 11.61 -5.30 -26.00
CA VAL A 253 10.71 -5.90 -26.99
C VAL A 253 10.41 -4.77 -27.99
N GLY A 254 10.67 -4.96 -29.28
CA GLY A 254 10.52 -3.89 -30.26
C GLY A 254 9.09 -3.34 -30.28
N LYS A 255 8.93 -2.01 -30.34
CA LYS A 255 7.62 -1.31 -30.37
C LYS A 255 6.60 -1.89 -31.37
N ALA A 256 7.08 -2.55 -32.43
CA ALA A 256 6.26 -3.13 -33.50
C ALA A 256 5.63 -4.52 -33.20
N GLU A 257 6.11 -5.26 -32.20
CA GLU A 257 5.61 -6.61 -31.92
C GLU A 257 4.41 -6.63 -30.96
N TYR A 258 4.21 -5.57 -30.18
CA TYR A 258 3.16 -5.51 -29.15
C TYR A 258 1.74 -5.31 -29.75
N TRP A 259 1.60 -4.40 -30.72
CA TRP A 259 0.29 -4.07 -31.31
C TRP A 259 -0.17 -5.01 -32.42
N LYS A 260 0.64 -5.99 -32.83
CA LYS A 260 0.22 -7.01 -33.81
C LYS A 260 -0.71 -8.08 -33.22
N GLY A 261 -0.80 -8.18 -31.90
CA GLY A 261 -1.65 -9.16 -31.20
C GLY A 261 -3.03 -8.65 -30.77
N SER A 262 -3.30 -7.35 -30.88
CA SER A 262 -4.58 -6.74 -30.49
C SER A 262 -5.49 -6.37 -31.66
N SER A 263 -5.05 -6.57 -32.91
CA SER A 263 -5.87 -6.39 -34.12
C SER A 263 -6.38 -7.73 -34.67
N THR A 264 -7.28 -8.38 -33.95
CA THR A 264 -8.20 -9.37 -34.55
C THR A 264 -9.61 -9.03 -34.11
N GLY A 265 -10.37 -8.35 -34.98
CA GLY A 265 -11.78 -8.08 -34.73
C GLY A 265 -12.41 -6.90 -35.47
N HIS A 266 -11.98 -6.56 -36.69
CA HIS A 266 -12.89 -5.91 -37.64
C HIS A 266 -13.08 -6.87 -38.80
N GLY A 267 -14.17 -7.63 -38.70
CA GLY A 267 -14.68 -8.41 -39.82
C GLY A 267 -15.09 -7.44 -40.92
N ASP A 268 -14.48 -7.61 -42.08
CA ASP A 268 -15.07 -7.21 -43.35
C ASP A 268 -16.49 -7.77 -43.41
N LEU A 269 -17.47 -6.87 -43.47
CA LEU A 269 -18.77 -7.17 -44.05
C LEU A 269 -18.90 -6.31 -45.30
N SER A 270 -18.63 -6.98 -46.40
CA SER A 270 -19.10 -6.65 -47.74
C SER A 270 -20.59 -6.33 -47.76
N SER A 271 -20.96 -5.21 -48.37
CA SER A 271 -22.17 -5.04 -49.17
C SER A 271 -21.90 -3.99 -50.23
#